data_AF-A0A088CB10-F1
#
_entry.id   AF-A0A088CB10-F1
#
_cell.length_a   1.000
_cell.length_b   1.000
_cell.length_c   1.000
_cell.angle_alpha   90.00
_cell.angle_beta   90.00
_cell.angle_gamma   90.00
#
_symmetry.space_group_name_H-M   'P 1'
#
loop_
_entity.id
_entity.type
_entity.pdbx_description
1 polymer ?
#
loop_
_entity_poly.entity_id
_entity_poly.type
_entity_poly.pdbx_seq_one_letter_code
_entity_poly.pdbx_strand_id
1 'polypeptide(L)'
;MKNPNLFVRSSQFGLLSKQVIRNFSTNYENSSTYIKPEIIYENADTQKSLVFKDNKGKSGIYRWTNNLNGDSYIGSGVDLNKRLYHYYSLKLMQLYVEKRKSYIYSALIKHGYSNFTLEIMEYCDKDKVIEREQYYLNILKPKYNLLKTAGSRYGFEHSEFTREKMSLSQKGHKGSFNQPNAKILMVTDLETNSSTYYDSINLAAKALNCGDSSILKNLKSKTGKAYKGRCVFKLL
;
A
#
# COMPACT_ATOMS: atom_id res chain seq x y z
N MET A 1 77.99 23.94 -23.92
CA MET A 1 79.43 23.54 -23.95
C MET A 1 79.83 23.23 -22.51
N LYS A 2 80.23 22.05 -22.02
CA LYS A 2 80.60 20.72 -22.53
C LYS A 2 80.07 19.66 -21.51
N ASN A 3 79.56 18.53 -22.00
CA ASN A 3 79.47 17.22 -21.29
C ASN A 3 80.89 16.57 -21.27
N PRO A 4 81.24 15.44 -20.58
CA PRO A 4 80.46 14.20 -20.32
C PRO A 4 80.79 13.49 -18.95
N ASN A 5 80.18 12.39 -18.46
CA ASN A 5 80.22 10.98 -18.87
C ASN A 5 79.25 10.17 -17.96
N LEU A 6 78.26 9.46 -18.53
CA LEU A 6 78.19 7.99 -18.72
C LEU A 6 78.07 7.12 -17.45
N PHE A 7 76.89 6.51 -17.22
CA PHE A 7 76.69 5.06 -17.40
C PHE A 7 75.20 4.68 -17.36
N VAL A 8 74.94 3.49 -17.89
CA VAL A 8 73.71 2.99 -18.51
C VAL A 8 73.04 1.90 -17.65
N ARG A 9 71.74 1.67 -17.89
CA ARG A 9 70.96 0.39 -17.87
C ARG A 9 69.97 0.06 -16.73
N SER A 10 68.76 -0.28 -17.21
CA SER A 10 67.93 -1.48 -16.95
C SER A 10 66.95 -1.56 -15.75
N SER A 11 65.67 -1.61 -16.13
CA SER A 11 64.62 -2.61 -15.84
C SER A 11 64.33 -3.10 -14.41
N GLN A 12 63.08 -2.84 -13.99
CA GLN A 12 62.04 -3.76 -13.50
C GLN A 12 62.31 -4.69 -12.28
N PHE A 13 61.27 -4.82 -11.45
CA PHE A 13 61.02 -5.78 -10.35
C PHE A 13 61.38 -5.36 -8.91
N GLY A 14 60.42 -5.56 -8.01
CA GLY A 14 60.64 -5.50 -6.56
C GLY A 14 59.36 -5.42 -5.74
N LEU A 15 58.71 -6.57 -5.53
CA LEU A 15 57.57 -6.79 -4.63
C LEU A 15 57.85 -6.31 -3.20
N LEU A 16 56.85 -5.70 -2.54
CA LEU A 16 56.85 -5.53 -1.08
C LEU A 16 55.73 -6.35 -0.44
N SER A 17 56.13 -6.96 0.66
CA SER A 17 55.66 -8.16 1.34
C SER A 17 54.27 -8.10 1.97
N LYS A 18 53.62 -9.27 1.93
CA LYS A 18 52.48 -9.71 2.73
C LYS A 18 52.66 -9.38 4.22
N GLN A 19 51.73 -8.62 4.80
CA GLN A 19 51.43 -8.71 6.23
C GLN A 19 50.11 -9.46 6.43
N VAL A 20 50.20 -10.50 7.24
CA VAL A 20 49.14 -11.42 7.63
C VAL A 20 48.14 -10.67 8.52
N ILE A 21 46.95 -10.37 7.99
CA ILE A 21 45.83 -9.93 8.81
C ILE A 21 45.20 -11.18 9.42
N ARG A 22 45.31 -11.30 10.74
CA ARG A 22 44.70 -12.36 11.54
C ARG A 22 43.18 -12.21 11.46
N ASN A 23 42.50 -13.25 10.94
CA ASN A 23 41.05 -13.36 11.00
C ASN A 23 40.64 -13.64 12.45
N PHE A 24 40.08 -12.63 13.12
CA PHE A 24 39.27 -12.87 14.31
C PHE A 24 37.88 -13.29 13.83
N SER A 25 37.58 -14.58 13.99
CA SER A 25 36.23 -15.11 13.84
C SER A 25 35.39 -14.60 15.00
N THR A 26 34.50 -13.65 14.69
CA THR A 26 33.32 -13.41 15.51
C THR A 26 32.15 -14.06 14.79
N ASN A 27 31.73 -15.22 15.28
CA ASN A 27 30.44 -15.80 14.95
C ASN A 27 29.35 -14.87 15.50
N TYR A 28 28.95 -13.90 14.67
CA TYR A 28 27.69 -13.21 14.82
C TYR A 28 26.90 -13.51 13.55
N GLU A 29 26.10 -14.57 13.59
CA GLU A 29 25.05 -14.82 12.61
C GLU A 29 23.96 -13.74 12.78
N ASN A 30 24.27 -12.51 12.38
CA ASN A 30 23.26 -11.62 11.83
C ASN A 30 23.40 -11.76 10.32
N SER A 31 22.71 -12.74 9.75
CA SER A 31 22.34 -12.72 8.34
C SER A 31 21.42 -11.51 8.11
N SER A 32 21.97 -10.30 8.12
CA SER A 32 21.31 -9.15 7.50
C SER A 32 21.18 -9.53 6.04
N THR A 33 19.98 -9.92 5.62
CA THR A 33 19.69 -10.26 4.23
C THR A 33 20.13 -9.08 3.36
N TYR A 34 21.27 -9.23 2.69
CA TYR A 34 21.76 -8.23 1.75
C TYR A 34 20.79 -8.18 0.58
N ILE A 35 20.01 -7.10 0.50
CA ILE A 35 19.07 -6.89 -0.59
C ILE A 35 19.81 -6.08 -1.66
N LYS A 36 20.10 -6.74 -2.79
CA LYS A 36 20.69 -6.10 -3.97
C LYS A 36 19.56 -5.51 -4.85
N PRO A 37 19.56 -4.21 -5.14
CA PRO A 37 18.68 -3.63 -6.15
C PRO A 37 19.03 -4.12 -7.57
N GLU A 38 18.01 -4.22 -8.42
CA GLU A 38 18.18 -4.52 -9.84
C GLU A 38 18.80 -3.33 -10.59
N ILE A 39 18.37 -2.10 -10.26
CA ILE A 39 18.90 -0.86 -10.83
C ILE A 39 19.05 0.20 -9.76
N ILE A 40 20.11 1.01 -9.85
CA ILE A 40 20.35 2.16 -8.98
C ILE A 40 20.53 3.42 -9.84
N TYR A 41 19.75 4.45 -9.52
CA TYR A 41 19.92 5.82 -10.02
C TYR A 41 20.40 6.67 -8.84
N GLU A 42 21.73 6.80 -8.72
CA GLU A 42 22.42 7.50 -7.61
C GLU A 42 21.97 8.95 -7.43
N ASN A 43 21.61 9.62 -8.52
CA ASN A 43 21.08 10.98 -8.50
C ASN A 43 19.77 11.05 -9.28
N ALA A 44 18.66 11.14 -8.55
CA ALA A 44 17.34 11.17 -9.14
C ALA A 44 17.05 12.43 -9.99
N ASP A 45 17.82 13.51 -9.85
CA ASP A 45 17.65 14.71 -10.68
C ASP A 45 18.28 14.51 -12.07
N THR A 46 19.59 14.25 -12.10
CA THR A 46 20.36 14.18 -13.35
C THR A 46 20.03 12.94 -14.17
N GLN A 47 19.60 11.86 -13.53
CA GLN A 47 19.27 10.59 -14.20
C GLN A 47 17.79 10.42 -14.53
N LYS A 48 16.97 11.47 -14.36
CA LYS A 48 15.51 11.44 -14.61
C LYS A 48 15.13 10.88 -15.99
N SER A 49 15.88 11.22 -17.04
CA SER A 49 15.60 10.72 -18.40
C SER A 49 15.81 9.21 -18.52
N LEU A 50 16.87 8.68 -17.88
CA LEU A 50 17.17 7.24 -17.81
C LEU A 50 16.08 6.51 -17.01
N VAL A 51 15.68 7.05 -15.86
CA VAL A 51 14.58 6.51 -15.04
C VAL A 51 13.33 6.27 -15.89
N PHE A 52 12.94 7.22 -16.74
CA PHE A 52 11.77 7.04 -17.60
C PHE A 52 11.99 6.05 -18.74
N LYS A 53 13.15 6.12 -19.39
CA LYS A 53 13.48 5.23 -20.52
C LYS A 53 13.51 3.77 -20.09
N ASP A 54 14.20 3.48 -18.99
CA ASP A 54 14.51 2.11 -18.58
C ASP A 54 13.31 1.39 -17.95
N ASN A 55 12.35 2.14 -17.41
CA ASN A 55 11.18 1.60 -16.70
C ASN A 55 9.87 1.64 -17.52
N LYS A 56 9.93 2.00 -18.81
CA LYS A 56 8.75 2.05 -19.67
C LYS A 56 8.15 0.65 -19.85
N GLY A 57 6.87 0.51 -19.48
CA GLY A 57 6.11 -0.74 -19.63
C GLY A 57 6.49 -1.85 -18.64
N LYS A 58 7.34 -1.58 -17.66
CA LYS A 58 7.76 -2.54 -16.63
C LYS A 58 6.97 -2.35 -15.35
N SER A 59 6.62 -3.46 -14.70
CA SER A 59 6.07 -3.50 -13.33
C SER A 59 7.16 -3.88 -12.32
N GLY A 60 7.04 -3.41 -11.08
CA GLY A 60 8.02 -3.72 -10.06
C GLY A 60 7.92 -2.89 -8.78
N ILE A 61 8.93 -3.07 -7.94
CA ILE A 61 9.10 -2.39 -6.65
C ILE A 61 10.27 -1.42 -6.74
N TYR A 62 10.11 -0.24 -6.16
CA TYR A 62 11.15 0.78 -6.12
C TYR A 62 11.33 1.32 -4.71
N ARG A 63 12.53 1.83 -4.44
CA ARG A 63 12.90 2.51 -3.20
C ARG A 63 13.40 3.92 -3.51
N TRP A 64 12.88 4.90 -2.80
CA TRP A 64 13.51 6.23 -2.69
C TRP A 64 14.30 6.29 -1.39
N THR A 65 15.54 6.73 -1.45
CA THR A 65 16.40 6.92 -0.26
C THR A 65 16.86 8.36 -0.22
N ASN A 66 16.61 9.06 0.90
CA ASN A 66 17.11 10.40 1.14
C ASN A 66 18.56 10.32 1.61
N ASN A 67 19.48 10.79 0.79
CA ASN A 67 20.91 10.69 1.03
C ASN A 67 21.38 11.60 2.19
N LEU A 68 20.55 12.56 2.64
CA LEU A 68 20.89 13.44 3.77
C LEU A 68 20.71 12.76 5.13
N ASN A 69 19.80 11.79 5.25
CA ASN A 69 19.44 11.20 6.54
C ASN A 69 19.24 9.67 6.52
N GLY A 70 19.32 9.04 5.35
CA GLY A 70 19.12 7.60 5.17
C GLY A 70 17.66 7.13 5.23
N ASP A 71 16.71 8.03 5.47
CA ASP A 71 15.28 7.68 5.49
C ASP A 71 14.83 7.26 4.09
N SER A 72 13.98 6.23 4.01
CA SER A 72 13.54 5.67 2.73
C SER A 72 12.02 5.53 2.61
N TYR A 73 11.58 5.30 1.38
CA TYR A 73 10.21 4.98 0.97
C TYR A 73 10.23 3.79 0.02
N ILE A 74 9.37 2.79 0.25
CA ILE A 74 9.08 1.70 -0.69
C ILE A 74 7.75 1.97 -1.37
N GLY A 75 7.72 1.77 -2.69
CA GLY A 75 6.49 1.79 -3.45
C GLY A 75 6.52 0.79 -4.58
N SER A 76 5.37 0.62 -5.21
CA SER A 76 5.14 -0.37 -6.24
C SER A 76 4.40 0.25 -7.43
N GLY A 77 4.50 -0.37 -8.59
CA GLY A 77 3.80 0.07 -9.79
C GLY A 77 3.60 -1.04 -10.82
N VAL A 78 2.38 -1.15 -11.33
CA VAL A 78 2.04 -1.99 -12.51
C VAL A 78 2.65 -1.41 -13.80
N ASP A 79 2.87 -0.11 -13.83
CA ASP A 79 3.62 0.62 -14.84
C ASP A 79 4.53 1.62 -14.10
N LEU A 80 5.80 1.25 -13.95
CA LEU A 80 6.78 2.02 -13.19
C LEU A 80 7.02 3.39 -13.81
N ASN A 81 7.07 3.50 -15.13
CA ASN A 81 7.23 4.79 -15.80
C ASN A 81 6.10 5.76 -15.41
N LYS A 82 4.84 5.32 -15.51
CA LYS A 82 3.69 6.14 -15.08
C LYS A 82 3.74 6.44 -13.59
N ARG A 83 4.04 5.44 -12.76
CA ARG A 83 4.10 5.61 -11.30
C ARG A 83 5.17 6.63 -10.89
N LEU A 84 6.37 6.51 -11.46
CA LEU A 84 7.52 7.37 -11.18
C LEU A 84 7.31 8.79 -11.70
N TYR A 85 6.54 8.98 -12.78
CA TYR A 85 6.19 10.32 -13.28
C TYR A 85 5.54 11.21 -12.22
N HIS A 86 4.71 10.65 -11.35
CA HIS A 86 4.09 11.41 -10.25
C HIS A 86 5.09 12.06 -9.32
N TYR A 87 6.26 11.44 -9.13
CA TYR A 87 7.32 11.97 -8.26
C TYR A 87 8.09 13.10 -8.93
N TYR A 88 8.05 13.24 -10.25
CA TYR A 88 8.72 14.32 -10.98
C TYR A 88 7.79 15.43 -11.44
N SER A 89 6.51 15.38 -11.04
CA SER A 89 5.50 16.39 -11.35
C SER A 89 5.17 17.18 -10.10
N LEU A 90 5.74 18.38 -9.97
CA LEU A 90 5.57 19.24 -8.79
C LEU A 90 4.09 19.48 -8.46
N LYS A 91 3.27 19.74 -9.48
CA LYS A 91 1.81 19.90 -9.34
C LYS A 91 1.15 18.66 -8.72
N LEU A 92 1.47 17.47 -9.22
CA LEU A 92 0.91 16.23 -8.66
C LEU A 92 1.38 16.03 -7.23
N MET A 93 2.67 16.20 -6.96
CA MET A 93 3.22 16.04 -5.61
C MET A 93 2.53 16.97 -4.60
N GLN A 94 2.37 18.25 -4.92
CA GLN A 94 1.67 19.21 -4.06
C GLN A 94 0.24 18.77 -3.77
N LEU A 95 -0.51 18.33 -4.78
CA LEU A 95 -1.87 17.80 -4.61
C LEU A 95 -1.92 16.60 -3.66
N TYR A 96 -0.96 15.67 -3.76
CA TYR A 96 -0.89 14.50 -2.87
C TYR A 96 -0.44 14.86 -1.45
N VAL A 97 0.47 15.84 -1.29
CA VAL A 97 0.85 16.35 0.03
C VAL A 97 -0.35 16.98 0.73
N GLU A 98 -1.12 17.82 0.03
CA GLU A 98 -2.30 18.47 0.60
C GLU A 98 -3.38 17.46 0.99
N LYS A 99 -3.75 16.56 0.07
CA LYS A 99 -4.90 15.66 0.23
C LYS A 99 -4.60 14.39 1.00
N ARG A 100 -3.37 13.86 0.91
CA ARG A 100 -3.00 12.55 1.47
C ARG A 100 -1.89 12.62 2.50
N LYS A 101 -1.29 13.81 2.73
CA LYS A 101 -0.18 14.02 3.69
C LYS A 101 0.98 13.05 3.44
N SER A 102 1.31 12.82 2.17
CA SER A 102 2.35 11.86 1.76
C SER A 102 3.75 12.33 2.17
N TYR A 103 4.45 11.54 2.96
CA TYR A 103 5.78 11.90 3.48
C TYR A 103 6.86 11.92 2.40
N ILE A 104 6.86 10.95 1.48
CA ILE A 104 7.84 10.92 0.39
C ILE A 104 7.71 12.14 -0.54
N TYR A 105 6.49 12.57 -0.87
CA TYR A 105 6.30 13.77 -1.71
C TYR A 105 6.74 15.04 -0.97
N SER A 106 6.43 15.17 0.31
CA SER A 106 6.93 16.28 1.13
C SER A 106 8.45 16.29 1.21
N ALA A 107 9.08 15.13 1.35
CA ALA A 107 10.54 15.01 1.44
C ALA A 107 11.23 15.39 0.12
N LEU A 108 10.73 14.92 -1.02
CA LEU A 108 11.25 15.29 -2.35
C LEU A 108 11.11 16.78 -2.62
N ILE A 109 9.95 17.39 -2.29
CA ILE A 109 9.75 18.84 -2.43
C ILE A 109 10.72 19.61 -1.54
N LYS A 110 10.88 19.19 -0.28
CA LYS A 110 11.68 19.90 0.71
C LYS A 110 13.18 19.82 0.46
N HIS A 111 13.67 18.65 0.06
CA HIS A 111 15.10 18.38 -0.01
C HIS A 111 15.65 18.34 -1.45
N GLY A 112 14.79 18.34 -2.47
CA GLY A 112 15.19 18.30 -3.87
C GLY A 112 15.69 16.93 -4.32
N TYR A 113 15.53 16.62 -5.61
CA TYR A 113 15.84 15.30 -6.18
C TYR A 113 17.32 14.91 -6.14
N SER A 114 18.22 15.90 -6.17
CA SER A 114 19.67 15.67 -6.13
C SER A 114 20.14 15.01 -4.83
N ASN A 115 19.34 15.12 -3.77
CA ASN A 115 19.59 14.49 -2.48
C ASN A 115 18.92 13.12 -2.35
N PHE A 116 18.42 12.54 -3.44
CA PHE A 116 17.78 11.22 -3.43
C PHE A 116 18.42 10.25 -4.41
N THR A 117 18.57 9.03 -3.91
CA THR A 117 18.80 7.83 -4.72
C THR A 117 17.46 7.17 -5.02
N LEU A 118 17.23 6.78 -6.28
CA LEU A 118 16.09 5.94 -6.67
C LEU A 118 16.62 4.56 -7.07
N GLU A 119 16.04 3.51 -6.50
CA GLU A 119 16.43 2.13 -6.75
C GLU A 119 15.22 1.35 -7.25
N ILE A 120 15.42 0.52 -8.28
CA ILE A 120 14.46 -0.53 -8.62
C ILE A 120 14.90 -1.77 -7.85
N MET A 121 14.09 -2.18 -6.90
CA MET A 121 14.40 -3.32 -6.03
C MET A 121 14.21 -4.64 -6.77
N GLU A 122 13.13 -4.73 -7.57
CA GLU A 122 12.75 -5.92 -8.32
C GLU A 122 11.78 -5.55 -9.44
N TYR A 123 11.91 -6.17 -10.61
CA TYR A 123 10.84 -6.23 -11.61
C TYR A 123 10.02 -7.50 -11.40
N CYS A 124 8.69 -7.38 -11.41
CA CYS A 124 7.79 -8.50 -11.11
C CYS A 124 6.52 -8.46 -11.97
N ASP A 125 5.77 -9.56 -11.98
CA ASP A 125 4.48 -9.64 -12.65
C ASP A 125 3.46 -8.66 -12.03
N LYS A 126 2.55 -8.17 -12.86
CA LYS A 126 1.59 -7.11 -12.49
C LYS A 126 0.68 -7.48 -11.31
N ASP A 127 0.31 -8.75 -11.22
CA ASP A 127 -0.53 -9.33 -10.17
C ASP A 127 0.21 -9.52 -8.84
N LYS A 128 1.55 -9.55 -8.86
CA LYS A 128 2.40 -9.73 -7.66
C LYS A 128 2.86 -8.43 -7.02
N VAL A 129 2.61 -7.28 -7.66
CA VAL A 129 3.14 -5.96 -7.26
C VAL A 129 2.83 -5.63 -5.80
N ILE A 130 1.63 -5.92 -5.29
CA ILE A 130 1.25 -5.63 -3.90
C ILE A 130 1.91 -6.60 -2.90
N GLU A 131 1.97 -7.89 -3.25
CA GLU A 131 2.64 -8.91 -2.43
C GLU A 131 4.13 -8.57 -2.25
N ARG A 132 4.81 -8.23 -3.35
CA ARG A 132 6.23 -7.88 -3.34
C ARG A 132 6.47 -6.56 -2.61
N GLU A 133 5.58 -5.57 -2.72
CA GLU A 133 5.66 -4.36 -1.91
C GLU A 133 5.64 -4.67 -0.41
N GLN A 134 4.71 -5.53 0.03
CA GLN A 134 4.61 -5.94 1.42
C GLN A 134 5.89 -6.64 1.91
N TYR A 135 6.48 -7.51 1.08
CA TYR A 135 7.74 -8.18 1.37
C TYR A 135 8.85 -7.17 1.72
N TYR A 136 9.05 -6.15 0.88
CA TYR A 136 10.07 -5.13 1.12
C TYR A 136 9.73 -4.19 2.29
N LEU A 137 8.45 -3.87 2.51
CA LEU A 137 8.03 -3.10 3.69
C LEU A 137 8.37 -3.82 5.00
N ASN A 138 8.14 -5.14 5.06
CA ASN A 138 8.40 -5.93 6.26
C ASN A 138 9.89 -5.99 6.62
N ILE A 139 10.75 -6.11 5.60
CA ILE A 139 12.19 -6.23 5.81
C ILE A 139 12.83 -4.87 6.08
N LEU A 140 12.49 -3.85 5.28
CA LEU A 140 13.20 -2.56 5.30
C LEU A 140 12.60 -1.53 6.25
N LYS A 141 11.32 -1.67 6.61
CA LYS A 141 10.59 -0.77 7.53
C LYS A 141 10.82 0.73 7.22
N PRO A 142 10.60 1.17 5.98
CA PRO A 142 10.91 2.53 5.53
C PRO A 142 10.09 3.61 6.27
N LYS A 143 10.76 4.67 6.72
CA LYS A 143 10.15 5.72 7.54
C LYS A 143 9.12 6.58 6.79
N TYR A 144 9.28 6.76 5.48
CA TYR A 144 8.34 7.56 4.70
C TYR A 144 7.07 6.80 4.31
N ASN A 145 6.98 5.49 4.56
CA ASN A 145 5.76 4.73 4.38
C ASN A 145 4.85 4.91 5.61
N LEU A 146 3.86 5.79 5.48
CA LEU A 146 2.86 6.01 6.52
C LEU A 146 2.06 4.73 6.84
N LEU A 147 1.76 3.93 5.81
CA LEU A 147 1.06 2.66 5.93
C LEU A 147 2.07 1.52 5.98
N LYS A 148 1.89 0.62 6.96
CA LYS A 148 2.72 -0.59 7.10
C LYS A 148 2.24 -1.74 6.20
N THR A 149 0.98 -1.68 5.77
CA THR A 149 0.37 -2.66 4.88
C THR A 149 0.30 -2.10 3.46
N ALA A 150 0.85 -2.83 2.49
CA ALA A 150 0.81 -2.46 1.08
C ALA A 150 -0.64 -2.44 0.55
N GLY A 151 -0.93 -1.53 -0.36
CA GLY A 151 -2.23 -1.43 -1.05
C GLY A 151 -3.46 -1.13 -0.17
N SER A 152 -3.34 -1.08 1.16
CA SER A 152 -4.48 -1.00 2.07
C SER A 152 -4.26 0.01 3.20
N ARG A 153 -5.33 0.75 3.52
CA ARG A 153 -5.42 1.59 4.73
C ARG A 153 -6.03 0.82 5.92
N TYR A 154 -6.38 -0.45 5.73
CA TYR A 154 -7.01 -1.27 6.76
C TYR A 154 -6.05 -1.44 7.95
N GLY A 155 -6.52 -1.13 9.16
CA GLY A 155 -5.72 -1.12 10.38
C GLY A 155 -4.86 0.14 10.59
N PHE A 156 -4.94 1.16 9.72
CA PHE A 156 -4.32 2.45 10.00
C PHE A 156 -5.10 3.18 11.11
N GLU A 157 -4.46 3.35 12.26
CA GLU A 157 -5.04 4.07 13.38
C GLU A 157 -5.02 5.57 13.12
N HIS A 158 -6.20 6.18 13.22
CA HIS A 158 -6.34 7.63 13.18
C HIS A 158 -5.98 8.23 14.54
N SER A 159 -5.38 9.42 14.56
CA SER A 159 -5.15 10.15 15.81
C SER A 159 -6.47 10.38 16.56
N GLU A 160 -6.41 10.49 17.89
CA GLU A 160 -7.62 10.70 18.72
C GLU A 160 -8.43 11.91 18.26
N PHE A 161 -7.74 13.02 17.98
CA PHE A 161 -8.35 14.23 17.42
C PHE A 161 -9.09 13.97 16.09
N THR A 162 -8.49 13.18 15.19
CA THR A 162 -9.12 12.83 13.90
C THR A 162 -10.32 11.91 14.12
N ARG A 163 -10.20 10.94 15.05
CA ARG A 163 -11.28 10.02 15.43
C ARG A 163 -12.47 10.78 16.03
N GLU A 164 -12.21 11.76 16.87
CA GLU A 164 -13.23 12.63 17.46
C GLU A 164 -13.93 13.48 16.38
N LYS A 165 -13.17 14.13 15.49
CA LYS A 165 -13.73 14.89 14.37
C LYS A 165 -14.60 14.03 13.44
N MET A 166 -14.15 12.81 13.13
CA MET A 166 -14.94 11.86 12.35
C MET A 166 -16.22 11.44 13.10
N SER A 167 -16.11 11.12 14.40
CA SER A 167 -17.26 10.79 15.26
C SER A 167 -18.29 11.92 15.28
N LEU A 168 -17.85 13.16 15.45
CA LEU A 168 -18.72 14.35 15.41
C LEU A 168 -19.40 14.53 14.04
N SER A 169 -18.68 14.34 12.93
CA SER A 169 -19.24 14.42 11.58
C SER A 169 -20.27 13.33 11.27
N GLN A 170 -20.12 12.16 11.90
CA GLN A 170 -21.03 11.02 11.76
C GLN A 170 -22.30 11.19 12.59
N LYS A 171 -22.24 11.88 13.74
CA LYS A 171 -23.42 12.13 14.60
C LYS A 171 -24.53 12.95 13.91
N GLY A 172 -24.20 13.75 12.88
CA GLY A 172 -25.17 14.50 12.08
C GLY A 172 -25.77 13.72 10.90
N HIS A 173 -25.13 12.62 10.48
CA HIS A 173 -25.71 11.72 9.50
C HIS A 173 -26.56 10.71 10.27
N LYS A 174 -27.88 10.78 10.12
CA LYS A 174 -28.74 9.64 10.43
C LYS A 174 -28.24 8.49 9.55
N GLY A 175 -27.34 7.68 10.09
CA GLY A 175 -26.87 6.48 9.44
C GLY A 175 -28.10 5.67 9.02
N SER A 176 -27.97 4.94 7.91
CA SER A 176 -28.99 4.07 7.30
C SER A 176 -29.63 3.01 8.25
N PHE A 177 -29.35 3.07 9.56
CA PHE A 177 -29.95 2.28 10.63
C PHE A 177 -31.30 2.81 11.10
N ASN A 178 -31.58 4.10 10.94
CA ASN A 178 -32.94 4.61 11.12
C ASN A 178 -33.58 4.73 9.74
N GLN A 179 -34.33 3.70 9.35
CA GLN A 179 -35.31 3.82 8.28
C GLN A 179 -36.60 4.34 8.93
N PRO A 180 -36.86 5.66 8.99
CA PRO A 180 -38.06 6.21 9.62
C PRO A 180 -39.36 5.69 8.98
N ASN A 181 -39.27 5.06 7.81
CA ASN A 181 -40.37 4.46 7.07
C ASN A 181 -40.30 2.93 7.00
N ALA A 182 -39.59 2.26 7.94
CA ALA A 182 -39.60 0.81 8.02
C ALA A 182 -41.04 0.35 8.27
N LYS A 183 -41.59 -0.42 7.32
CA LYS A 183 -42.93 -0.97 7.44
C LYS A 183 -42.90 -2.19 8.33
N ILE A 184 -43.84 -2.26 9.27
CA ILE A 184 -44.04 -3.42 10.12
C ILE A 184 -44.44 -4.59 9.23
N LEU A 185 -43.80 -5.74 9.44
CA LEU A 185 -44.13 -6.98 8.76
C LEU A 185 -44.83 -7.94 9.73
N MET A 186 -46.04 -8.34 9.38
CA MET A 186 -46.73 -9.45 10.02
C MET A 186 -46.34 -10.77 9.32
N VAL A 187 -45.94 -11.75 10.12
CA VAL A 187 -45.63 -13.11 9.68
C VAL A 187 -46.61 -14.06 10.35
N THR A 188 -47.45 -14.72 9.55
CA THR A 188 -48.38 -15.74 10.02
C THR A 188 -47.81 -17.12 9.71
N ASP A 189 -47.63 -17.95 10.75
CA ASP A 189 -47.26 -19.35 10.61
C ASP A 189 -48.53 -20.21 10.47
N LEU A 190 -48.64 -20.94 9.36
CA LEU A 190 -49.82 -21.75 9.04
C LEU A 190 -49.89 -23.06 9.84
N GLU A 191 -48.79 -23.54 10.40
CA GLU A 191 -48.80 -24.77 11.22
C GLU A 191 -49.37 -24.50 12.60
N THR A 192 -48.98 -23.38 13.22
CA THR A 192 -49.40 -22.99 14.57
C THR A 192 -50.58 -22.01 14.57
N ASN A 193 -50.98 -21.53 13.40
CA ASN A 193 -51.97 -20.47 13.20
C ASN A 193 -51.67 -19.20 14.04
N SER A 194 -50.40 -18.94 14.32
CA SER A 194 -49.95 -17.81 15.15
C SER A 194 -49.31 -16.73 14.29
N SER A 195 -49.48 -15.47 14.70
CA SER A 195 -48.92 -14.31 14.00
C SER A 195 -47.89 -13.59 14.86
N THR A 196 -46.77 -13.22 14.25
CA THR A 196 -45.67 -12.47 14.85
C THR A 196 -45.41 -11.19 14.06
N TYR A 197 -44.95 -10.14 14.73
CA TYR A 197 -44.75 -8.82 14.14
C TYR A 197 -43.29 -8.41 14.26
N TYR A 198 -42.74 -7.84 13.19
CA TYR A 198 -41.37 -7.36 13.13
C TYR A 198 -41.33 -5.92 12.64
N ASP A 199 -40.52 -5.08 13.29
CA ASP A 199 -40.38 -3.66 12.92
C ASP A 199 -39.75 -3.45 11.53
N SER A 200 -39.21 -4.50 10.92
CA SER A 200 -38.72 -4.47 9.53
C SER A 200 -38.63 -5.85 8.90
N ILE A 201 -38.59 -5.87 7.56
CA ILE A 201 -38.31 -7.08 6.76
C ILE A 201 -36.95 -7.69 7.16
N ASN A 202 -35.94 -6.88 7.50
CA ASN A 202 -34.62 -7.40 7.88
C ASN A 202 -34.67 -8.19 9.19
N LEU A 203 -35.42 -7.69 10.17
CA LEU A 203 -35.61 -8.39 11.45
C LEU A 203 -36.37 -9.70 11.26
N ALA A 204 -37.44 -9.68 10.46
CA ALA A 204 -38.16 -10.90 10.12
C ALA A 204 -37.27 -11.92 9.37
N ALA A 205 -36.48 -11.46 8.40
CA ALA A 205 -35.57 -12.30 7.63
C ALA A 205 -34.53 -13.00 8.52
N LYS A 206 -33.98 -12.28 9.50
CA LYS A 206 -33.07 -12.85 10.50
C LYS A 206 -33.77 -13.88 11.38
N ALA A 207 -34.96 -13.58 11.90
CA ALA A 207 -35.72 -14.49 12.75
C ALA A 207 -36.12 -15.78 12.01
N LEU A 208 -36.44 -15.68 10.72
CA LEU A 208 -36.82 -16.81 9.87
C LEU A 208 -35.61 -17.50 9.19
N ASN A 209 -34.39 -17.06 9.51
CA ASN A 209 -33.14 -17.52 8.91
C ASN A 209 -33.22 -17.60 7.36
N CYS A 210 -33.64 -16.50 6.73
CA CYS A 210 -33.76 -16.39 5.29
C CYS A 210 -33.24 -15.05 4.76
N GLY A 211 -33.04 -14.96 3.45
CA GLY A 211 -32.70 -13.68 2.81
C GLY A 211 -33.90 -12.73 2.76
N ASP A 212 -33.68 -11.46 3.06
CA ASP A 212 -34.65 -10.36 2.92
C ASP A 212 -35.27 -10.27 1.51
N SER A 213 -34.46 -10.53 0.48
CA SER A 213 -34.89 -10.62 -0.91
C SER A 213 -35.96 -11.70 -1.16
N SER A 214 -35.99 -12.77 -0.35
CA SER A 214 -36.97 -13.84 -0.47
C SER A 214 -38.33 -13.40 0.05
N ILE A 215 -38.37 -12.70 1.18
CA ILE A 215 -39.58 -12.10 1.74
C ILE A 215 -40.15 -11.06 0.76
N LEU A 216 -39.30 -10.18 0.22
CA LEU A 216 -39.70 -9.18 -0.77
C LEU A 216 -40.29 -9.78 -2.04
N LYS A 217 -39.69 -10.86 -2.57
CA LYS A 217 -40.22 -11.58 -3.74
C LYS A 217 -41.59 -12.20 -3.44
N ASN A 218 -41.76 -12.77 -2.25
CA ASN A 218 -43.03 -13.35 -1.83
C ASN A 218 -44.14 -12.28 -1.70
N LEU A 219 -43.85 -11.16 -1.03
CA LEU A 219 -44.78 -10.02 -0.89
C LEU A 219 -45.22 -9.42 -2.25
N LYS A 220 -44.34 -9.45 -3.25
CA LYS A 220 -44.65 -8.96 -4.62
C LYS A 220 -45.36 -10.00 -5.49
N SER A 221 -45.43 -11.25 -5.05
CA SER A 221 -46.02 -12.34 -5.84
C SER A 221 -47.54 -12.28 -5.79
N LYS A 222 -48.19 -12.35 -6.97
CA LYS A 222 -49.65 -12.42 -7.08
C LYS A 222 -50.24 -13.78 -6.72
N THR A 223 -49.39 -14.79 -6.52
CA THR A 223 -49.81 -16.18 -6.30
C THR A 223 -50.31 -16.46 -4.88
N GLY A 224 -50.03 -15.57 -3.92
CA GLY A 224 -50.42 -15.75 -2.51
C GLY A 224 -49.81 -16.98 -1.83
N LYS A 225 -48.82 -17.65 -2.46
CA LYS A 225 -48.24 -18.88 -1.93
C LYS A 225 -47.42 -18.59 -0.66
N ALA A 226 -47.63 -19.42 0.36
CA ALA A 226 -46.83 -19.37 1.57
C ALA A 226 -45.34 -19.59 1.26
N TYR A 227 -44.49 -18.78 1.88
CA TYR A 227 -43.05 -18.95 1.84
C TYR A 227 -42.67 -20.29 2.48
N LYS A 228 -41.92 -21.12 1.74
CA LYS A 228 -41.60 -22.51 2.10
C LYS A 228 -42.83 -23.35 2.50
N GLY A 229 -44.02 -23.00 2.00
CA GLY A 229 -45.27 -23.69 2.34
C GLY A 229 -45.79 -23.44 3.77
N ARG A 230 -45.15 -22.56 4.55
CA ARG A 230 -45.43 -22.41 5.99
C ARG A 230 -45.77 -20.99 6.42
N CYS A 231 -45.07 -19.97 5.91
CA CYS A 231 -45.22 -18.60 6.39
C CYS A 231 -45.91 -17.71 5.36
N VAL A 232 -46.86 -16.89 5.80
CA VAL A 232 -47.47 -15.84 4.97
C VAL A 232 -47.03 -14.47 5.49
N PHE A 233 -46.66 -13.59 4.57
CA PHE A 233 -46.15 -12.25 4.89
C PHE A 233 -47.15 -11.17 4.52
N LYS A 234 -47.34 -10.18 5.39
CA LYS A 234 -48.15 -8.99 5.12
C LYS A 234 -47.47 -7.75 5.66
N LEU A 235 -47.30 -6.73 4.82
CA LEU A 235 -46.86 -5.40 5.26
C LEU A 235 -48.05 -4.64 5.83
N LEU A 236 -47.83 -3.97 6.96
CA LEU A 236 -48.78 -3.06 7.60
C LEU A 236 -48.47 -1.60 7.25
#